data_AF-A0A7Z9RYN1-F1
#
_entry.id   AF-A0A7Z9RYN1-F1
#
_cell.length_a   1.000
_cell.length_b   1.000
_cell.length_c   1.000
_cell.angle_alpha   90.00
_cell.angle_beta   90.00
_cell.angle_gamma   90.00
#
_symmetry.space_group_name_H-M   'P 1'
#
loop_
_entity.id
_entity.type
_entity.pdbx_description
1 polymer ?
#
loop_
_entity_poly.entity_id
_entity_poly.type
_entity_poly.pdbx_seq_one_letter_code
_entity_poly.pdbx_strand_id
1 'polypeptide(L)'
;MKVSQEKVLENANGWVMLAFNLLLLIFASVYLITMATAEMMNMWSWIAVGLAIPVALTLLFGHFTLQPNEAMLLLLFGAYKGTEIRSGFFWTNPFYTKMKISKR
;
A
#
# COMPACT_ATOMS: atom_id res chain seq x y z
N MET A 1 10.54 -32.78 -9.72
CA MET A 1 10.78 -31.49 -9.05
C MET A 1 10.15 -30.38 -9.87
N LYS A 2 9.06 -29.76 -9.43
CA LYS A 2 8.56 -28.54 -10.08
C LYS A 2 9.52 -27.43 -9.70
N VAL A 3 10.33 -27.00 -10.66
CA VAL A 3 11.16 -25.80 -10.53
C VAL A 3 10.21 -24.66 -10.17
N SER A 4 10.30 -24.17 -8.93
CA SER A 4 9.51 -23.05 -8.45
C SER A 4 9.85 -21.85 -9.31
N GLN A 5 8.97 -21.53 -10.26
CA GLN A 5 9.09 -20.36 -11.11
C GLN A 5 9.06 -19.13 -10.19
N GLU A 6 10.23 -18.54 -9.93
CA GLU A 6 10.31 -17.28 -9.20
C GLU A 6 9.54 -16.24 -10.02
N LYS A 7 8.34 -15.89 -9.53
CA LYS A 7 7.59 -14.78 -10.09
C LYS A 7 8.23 -13.51 -9.57
N VAL A 8 9.05 -12.90 -10.41
CA VAL A 8 9.54 -11.54 -10.20
C VAL A 8 8.32 -10.64 -10.28
N LEU A 9 7.90 -10.12 -9.13
CA LEU A 9 6.82 -9.14 -9.06
C LEU A 9 7.42 -7.77 -9.33
N GLU A 10 6.88 -7.06 -10.31
CA GLU A 10 7.15 -5.64 -10.43
C GLU A 10 6.21 -4.90 -9.49
N ASN A 11 6.71 -4.50 -8.32
CA ASN A 11 5.92 -3.65 -7.43
C ASN A 11 5.79 -2.23 -7.96
N ALA A 12 4.73 -1.55 -7.54
CA ALA A 12 4.49 -0.16 -7.89
C ALA A 12 5.60 0.74 -7.31
N ASN A 13 5.88 1.83 -8.03
CA ASN A 13 6.83 2.84 -7.57
C ASN A 13 6.34 3.44 -6.23
N GLY A 14 7.13 3.24 -5.18
CA GLY A 14 6.77 3.67 -3.83
C GLY A 14 6.61 5.17 -3.69
N TRP A 15 7.36 5.97 -4.46
CA TRP A 15 7.26 7.44 -4.42
C TRP A 15 5.96 7.94 -5.02
N VAL A 16 5.57 7.36 -6.16
CA VAL A 16 4.30 7.70 -6.84
C VAL A 16 3.12 7.31 -5.95
N MET A 17 3.17 6.11 -5.35
CA MET A 17 2.13 5.67 -4.41
C MET A 17 2.11 6.48 -3.12
N LEU A 18 3.26 6.93 -2.62
CA LEU A 18 3.32 7.80 -1.45
C LEU A 18 2.65 9.14 -1.75
N ALA A 19 2.97 9.77 -2.89
CA ALA A 19 2.33 11.01 -3.31
C ALA A 19 0.81 10.84 -3.45
N PHE A 20 0.37 9.74 -4.07
CA PHE A 20 -1.04 9.40 -4.17
C PHE A 20 -1.72 9.24 -2.81
N ASN A 21 -1.10 8.51 -1.86
CA ASN A 21 -1.66 8.29 -0.53
C ASN A 21 -1.73 9.58 0.30
N LEU A 22 -0.72 10.45 0.18
CA LEU A 22 -0.74 11.77 0.83
C LEU A 22 -1.83 12.67 0.25
N LEU A 23 -1.98 12.71 -1.08
CA LEU A 23 -3.06 13.44 -1.72
C LEU A 23 -4.42 12.90 -1.28
N LEU A 24 -4.61 11.58 -1.26
CA LEU A 24 -5.84 10.94 -0.77
C LEU A 24 -6.17 11.36 0.66
N LEU A 25 -5.18 11.39 1.56
CA LEU A 25 -5.38 11.84 2.95
C LEU A 25 -5.76 13.32 3.03
N ILE A 26 -5.09 14.19 2.25
CA ILE A 26 -5.40 15.61 2.21
C ILE A 26 -6.82 15.81 1.69
N PHE A 27 -7.20 15.17 0.59
CA PHE A 27 -8.54 15.25 0.02
C PHE A 27 -9.60 14.75 1.00
N ALA A 28 -9.39 13.59 1.63
CA ALA A 28 -10.31 13.06 2.64
C ALA A 28 -10.47 14.01 3.83
N SER A 29 -9.38 14.64 4.28
CA SER A 29 -9.40 15.59 5.41
C SER A 29 -10.12 16.89 5.06
N VAL A 30 -9.84 17.47 3.90
CA VAL A 30 -10.51 18.69 3.41
C VAL A 30 -12.00 18.43 3.18
N TYR A 31 -12.33 17.28 2.58
CA TYR A 31 -13.71 16.89 2.36
C TYR A 31 -14.47 16.69 3.69
N LEU A 32 -13.84 16.06 4.70
CA LEU A 32 -14.42 15.97 6.05
C LEU A 32 -14.71 17.35 6.65
N ILE A 33 -13.75 18.28 6.60
CA ILE A 33 -13.90 19.61 7.19
C ILE A 33 -15.02 20.40 6.50
N THR A 34 -15.02 20.42 5.16
CA THR A 34 -16.03 21.16 4.38
C THR A 34 -17.44 20.61 4.58
N MET A 35 -17.60 19.29 4.65
CA MET A 35 -18.89 18.66 4.90
C MET A 35 -19.34 18.81 6.35
N ALA A 36 -18.42 18.82 7.32
CA ALA A 36 -18.75 19.07 8.73
C ALA A 36 -19.32 20.48 8.96
N THR A 37 -18.93 21.45 8.13
CA THR A 37 -19.48 22.82 8.16
C THR A 37 -20.75 23.00 7.33
N ALA A 38 -21.09 22.02 6.48
CA ALA A 38 -22.29 22.08 5.66
C ALA A 38 -23.48 21.47 6.43
N GLU A 39 -24.56 22.24 6.59
CA GLU A 39 -25.76 21.76 7.29
C GLU A 39 -26.51 20.63 6.54
N MET A 40 -26.16 20.41 5.26
CA MET A 40 -26.74 19.37 4.41
C MET A 40 -25.73 18.26 4.13
N MET A 41 -25.39 17.47 5.13
CA MET A 41 -24.63 16.23 4.90
C MET A 41 -25.57 15.03 4.79
N ASN A 42 -25.60 14.38 3.61
CA ASN A 42 -26.37 13.16 3.41
C ASN A 42 -25.66 11.94 4.04
N MET A 43 -26.43 10.89 4.36
CA MET A 43 -25.91 9.65 4.97
C MET A 43 -24.74 9.03 4.19
N TRP A 44 -24.79 9.10 2.87
CA TRP A 44 -23.75 8.56 1.98
C TRP A 44 -22.40 9.28 2.12
N SER A 45 -22.40 10.59 2.35
CA SER A 45 -21.15 11.36 2.56
C SER A 45 -20.46 10.96 3.86
N TRP A 46 -21.23 10.73 4.92
CA TRP A 46 -20.69 10.23 6.20
C TRP A 46 -20.03 8.86 6.05
N ILE A 47 -20.68 7.93 5.33
CA ILE A 47 -20.13 6.61 5.06
C ILE A 47 -18.84 6.72 4.23
N ALA A 48 -18.86 7.56 3.19
CA ALA A 48 -17.71 7.75 2.32
C ALA A 48 -16.49 8.27 3.08
N VAL A 49 -16.66 9.31 3.92
CA VAL A 49 -15.57 9.86 4.73
C VAL A 49 -15.12 8.86 5.81
N GLY A 50 -16.07 8.21 6.47
CA GLY A 50 -15.81 7.21 7.51
C GLY A 50 -14.99 6.03 7.01
N LEU A 51 -15.12 5.66 5.73
CA LEU A 51 -14.31 4.61 5.10
C LEU A 51 -13.03 5.13 4.46
N ALA A 52 -13.04 6.34 3.88
CA ALA A 52 -11.90 6.88 3.15
C ALA A 52 -10.66 7.03 4.03
N ILE A 53 -10.81 7.51 5.27
CA ILE A 53 -9.67 7.74 6.19
C ILE A 53 -9.01 6.40 6.61
N PRO A 54 -9.74 5.41 7.14
CA PRO A 54 -9.16 4.10 7.46
C PRO A 54 -8.50 3.44 6.24
N VAL A 55 -9.13 3.52 5.06
CA VAL A 55 -8.54 2.97 3.83
C VAL A 55 -7.23 3.68 3.49
N ALA A 56 -7.21 5.01 3.49
CA ALA A 56 -5.99 5.77 3.22
C ALA A 56 -4.85 5.43 4.20
N LEU A 57 -5.18 5.29 5.50
CA LEU A 57 -4.23 4.86 6.52
C LEU A 57 -3.72 3.43 6.28
N THR A 58 -4.59 2.49 5.88
CA THR A 58 -4.19 1.12 5.58
C THR A 58 -3.22 1.05 4.40
N LEU A 59 -3.41 1.88 3.37
CA LEU A 59 -2.55 1.93 2.20
C LEU A 59 -1.12 2.39 2.55
N LEU A 60 -0.94 3.20 3.60
CA LEU A 60 0.38 3.62 4.06
C LEU A 60 1.25 2.44 4.53
N PHE A 61 0.66 1.38 5.10
CA PHE A 61 1.41 0.19 5.54
C PHE A 61 1.96 -0.66 4.36
N GLY A 62 1.51 -0.39 3.13
CA GLY A 62 1.97 -1.07 1.92
C GLY A 62 3.42 -0.74 1.53
N HIS A 63 3.97 0.39 1.99
CA HIS A 63 5.31 0.84 1.59
C HIS A 63 6.42 0.01 2.22
N PHE A 64 7.54 -0.12 1.51
CA PHE A 64 8.79 -0.68 2.02
C PHE A 64 9.98 -0.26 1.16
N THR A 65 11.17 -0.29 1.75
CA THR A 65 12.45 -0.10 1.05
C THR A 65 13.21 -1.41 0.97
N LEU A 66 13.85 -1.65 -0.17
CA LEU A 66 14.74 -2.79 -0.39
C LEU A 66 16.15 -2.30 -0.72
N GLN A 67 17.14 -2.80 0.01
CA GLN A 67 18.55 -2.46 -0.21
C GLN A 67 19.18 -3.30 -1.32
N PRO A 68 20.32 -2.86 -1.91
CA PRO A 68 21.14 -3.73 -2.75
C PRO A 68 21.53 -4.99 -1.98
N ASN A 69 21.42 -6.17 -2.61
CA ASN A 69 21.66 -7.51 -2.02
C ASN A 69 20.58 -8.02 -1.05
N GLU A 70 19.41 -7.37 -0.99
CA GLU A 70 18.23 -7.91 -0.33
C GLU A 70 17.19 -8.41 -1.34
N ALA A 71 16.40 -9.39 -0.93
CA ALA A 71 15.19 -9.84 -1.61
C ALA A 71 14.02 -9.78 -0.63
N MET A 72 12.83 -9.45 -1.12
CA MET A 72 11.59 -9.45 -0.34
C MET A 72 10.62 -10.47 -0.91
N LEU A 73 10.27 -11.49 -0.14
CA LEU A 73 9.17 -12.38 -0.46
C LEU A 73 7.85 -11.74 -0.04
N LEU A 74 6.89 -11.75 -0.96
CA LEU A 74 5.55 -11.25 -0.75
C LEU A 74 4.58 -12.42 -0.68
N LEU A 75 3.94 -12.57 0.49
CA LEU A 75 2.92 -13.59 0.72
C LEU A 75 1.57 -12.91 1.00
N LEU A 76 0.50 -13.37 0.34
CA LEU A 76 -0.86 -12.95 0.65
C LEU A 76 -1.53 -14.03 1.48
N PHE A 77 -1.81 -13.74 2.76
CA PHE A 77 -2.41 -14.72 3.68
C PHE A 77 -1.70 -16.08 3.65
N GLY A 78 -0.36 -16.07 3.62
CA GLY A 78 0.48 -17.28 3.54
C GLY A 78 0.66 -17.87 2.15
N ALA A 79 -0.08 -17.42 1.13
CA ALA A 79 0.14 -17.83 -0.25
C ALA A 79 1.24 -17.00 -0.91
N TYR A 80 2.30 -17.65 -1.40
CA TYR A 80 3.38 -17.00 -2.13
C TYR A 80 2.84 -16.29 -3.39
N LYS A 81 3.08 -14.98 -3.50
CA LYS A 81 2.70 -14.17 -4.66
C LYS A 81 3.88 -13.87 -5.58
N GLY A 82 5.06 -13.65 -5.01
CA GLY A 82 6.27 -13.38 -5.77
C GLY A 82 7.38 -12.83 -4.88
N THR A 83 8.51 -12.52 -5.51
CA THR A 83 9.70 -11.96 -4.86
C THR A 83 10.11 -10.68 -5.58
N GLU A 84 10.42 -9.63 -4.82
CA GLU A 84 11.06 -8.41 -5.33
C GLU A 84 12.55 -8.45 -4.99
N ILE A 85 13.40 -8.17 -5.97
CA ILE A 85 14.86 -8.20 -5.84
C ILE A 85 15.51 -6.88 -6.25
N ARG A 86 14.73 -5.95 -6.83
CA ARG A 86 15.22 -4.65 -7.25
C ARG A 86 15.39 -3.77 -6.02
N SER A 87 16.52 -3.09 -5.91
CA SER A 87 16.71 -2.10 -4.85
C SER A 87 15.85 -0.86 -5.14
N GLY A 88 15.34 -0.22 -4.09
CA GLY A 88 14.51 0.97 -4.22
C GLY A 88 13.42 1.08 -3.17
N PHE A 89 12.53 2.04 -3.40
CA PHE A 89 11.34 2.26 -2.59
C PHE A 89 10.10 1.82 -3.36
N PHE A 90 9.36 0.88 -2.79
CA PHE A 90 8.24 0.23 -3.44
C PHE A 90 6.99 0.31 -2.57
N TRP A 91 5.86 0.17 -3.24
CA TRP A 91 4.59 -0.03 -2.60
C TRP A 91 3.98 -1.35 -3.05
N THR A 92 3.38 -2.06 -2.12
CA THR A 92 2.64 -3.28 -2.39
C THR A 92 1.37 -3.34 -1.54
N ASN A 93 0.56 -4.36 -1.77
CA ASN A 93 -0.68 -4.52 -1.02
C ASN A 93 -0.38 -4.59 0.50
N PRO A 94 -1.03 -3.76 1.34
CA PRO A 94 -0.78 -3.74 2.79
C PRO A 94 -1.10 -5.07 3.50
N PHE A 95 -1.91 -5.94 2.88
CA PHE A 95 -2.21 -7.27 3.40
C PHE A 95 -1.12 -8.31 3.08
N TYR A 96 -0.06 -7.93 2.38
CA TYR A 96 1.06 -8.83 2.15
C TYR A 96 1.97 -8.93 3.38
N THR A 97 2.28 -10.17 3.77
CA THR A 97 3.41 -10.48 4.63
C THR A 97 4.69 -10.30 3.82
N LYS A 98 5.58 -9.46 4.36
CA LYS A 98 6.86 -9.07 3.76
C LYS A 98 7.98 -9.80 4.49
N MET A 99 8.61 -10.79 3.84
CA MET A 99 9.73 -11.54 4.41
C MET A 99 11.04 -11.17 3.72
N LYS A 100 11.96 -10.55 4.46
CA LYS A 100 13.28 -10.18 3.94
C LYS A 100 14.21 -11.39 3.91
N ILE A 101 14.91 -11.58 2.79
CA ILE A 101 15.98 -12.56 2.61
C ILE A 101 17.23 -11.83 2.14
N SER A 102 18.35 -12.08 2.80
CA SER A 102 19.65 -11.53 2.41
C SER A 102 20.31 -12.47 1.40
N LYS A 103 20.76 -11.95 0.26
CA LYS A 103 21.49 -12.71 -0.76
C LYS A 103 23.00 -12.68 -0.44
N ARG A 104 23.41 -13.34 0.64
CA ARG A 104 24.83 -13.50 1.01
C ARG A 104 25.41 -14.77 0.42
#